data_AF-A0A091NKQ0-F1
#
_entry.id   AF-A0A091NKQ0-F1
#
_cell.length_a   1.000
_cell.length_b   1.000
_cell.length_c   1.000
_cell.angle_alpha   90.00
_cell.angle_beta   90.00
_cell.angle_gamma   90.00
#
_symmetry.space_group_name_H-M   'P 1'
#
loop_
_entity.id
_entity.type
_entity.pdbx_description
1 polymer ?
#
loop_
_entity_poly.entity_id
_entity_poly.type
_entity_poly.pdbx_seq_one_letter_code
_entity_poly.pdbx_strand_id
1 'polypeptide(L)'
;ILRVHCRAARTIANQAVPFSACTMLLDSEVYNMPLENQGDENKSVRDRFNARQFISWLQDVDDKYDRMTCLLMRQQHEAAALNAVQRMEWQLKVQELDPAGHKSLCVNEVPSFYVPMVDVNDDFVLLP
;
A
#
# COMPACT_ATOMS: atom_id res chain seq x y z
N ILE A 1 7.40 12.82 -0.38
CA ILE A 1 8.56 13.75 -0.30
C ILE A 1 8.19 15.20 -0.64
N LEU A 2 7.81 15.56 -1.88
CA LEU A 2 7.53 16.97 -2.26
C LEU A 2 6.51 17.66 -1.34
N ARG A 3 5.40 16.99 -1.01
CA ARG A 3 4.38 17.50 -0.07
C ARG A 3 4.96 17.86 1.30
N VAL A 4 5.90 17.06 1.83
CA VAL A 4 6.55 17.27 3.13
C VAL A 4 7.47 18.49 3.09
N HIS A 5 8.24 18.67 2.01
CA HIS A 5 9.07 19.86 1.80
C HIS A 5 8.22 21.13 1.67
N CYS A 6 7.13 21.10 0.89
CA CYS A 6 6.22 22.23 0.77
C CYS A 6 5.56 22.59 2.11
N ARG A 7 5.19 21.59 2.92
CA ARG A 7 4.68 21.81 4.29
C ARG A 7 5.72 22.51 5.15
N ALA A 8 6.96 22.02 5.17
CA ALA A 8 8.05 22.62 5.93
C ALA A 8 8.35 24.07 5.51
N ALA A 9 8.44 24.33 4.21
CA ALA A 9 8.69 25.68 3.68
C ALA A 9 7.60 26.67 4.13
N ARG A 10 6.33 26.27 4.11
CA ARG A 10 5.22 27.10 4.60
C ARG A 10 5.33 27.39 6.10
N THR A 11 5.63 26.37 6.92
CA THR A 11 5.82 26.55 8.37
C THR A 11 6.98 27.51 8.66
N ILE A 12 8.11 27.38 7.96
CA ILE A 12 9.27 28.29 8.11
C ILE A 12 8.89 29.74 7.72
N ALA A 13 8.08 29.90 6.67
CA ALA A 13 7.61 31.19 6.19
C ALA A 13 6.42 31.77 6.97
N ASN A 14 5.94 31.09 8.04
CA ASN A 14 4.71 31.42 8.75
C ASN A 14 3.49 31.61 7.81
N GLN A 15 3.44 30.85 6.73
CA GLN A 15 2.35 30.88 5.77
C GLN A 15 1.27 29.87 6.15
N ALA A 16 0.02 30.30 6.11
CA ALA A 16 -1.12 29.41 6.25
C ALA A 16 -1.19 28.41 5.07
N VAL A 17 -1.86 27.28 5.29
CA VAL A 17 -2.13 26.34 4.20
C VAL A 17 -3.09 27.01 3.22
N PRO A 18 -2.77 27.07 1.91
CA PRO A 18 -3.63 27.72 0.93
C PRO A 18 -4.95 26.96 0.77
N PHE A 19 -6.04 27.68 0.57
CA PHE A 19 -7.31 27.06 0.15
C PHE A 19 -7.15 26.59 -1.29
N SER A 20 -7.12 25.27 -1.49
CA SER A 20 -6.96 24.66 -2.81
C SER A 20 -7.71 23.33 -2.87
N ALA A 21 -8.04 22.86 -4.09
CA ALA A 21 -8.63 21.53 -4.27
C ALA A 21 -7.74 20.44 -3.64
N CYS A 22 -6.42 20.57 -3.76
CA CYS A 22 -5.47 19.66 -3.11
C CYS A 22 -5.58 19.70 -1.57
N THR A 23 -5.84 20.87 -0.97
CA THR A 23 -6.04 21.02 0.48
C THR A 23 -7.32 20.33 0.94
N MET A 24 -8.41 20.44 0.18
CA MET A 24 -9.66 19.75 0.49
C MET A 24 -9.54 18.23 0.30
N LEU A 25 -8.80 17.78 -0.71
CA LEU A 25 -8.54 16.35 -0.93
C LEU A 25 -7.65 15.75 0.18
N LEU A 26 -6.70 16.52 0.73
CA LEU A 26 -5.92 16.11 1.91
C LEU A 26 -6.83 15.82 3.12
N ASP A 27 -7.82 16.68 3.41
CA ASP A 27 -8.76 16.48 4.53
C ASP A 27 -9.70 15.27 4.29
N SER A 28 -9.88 14.85 3.04
CA SER A 28 -10.69 13.68 2.66
C SER A 28 -9.92 12.34 2.71
N GLU A 29 -8.60 12.36 2.91
CA GLU A 29 -7.84 11.13 3.20
C GLU A 29 -8.33 10.55 4.53
N VAL A 30 -9.02 9.40 4.49
CA VAL A 30 -9.72 8.68 5.59
C VAL A 30 -8.86 8.42 6.85
N TYR A 31 -7.56 8.73 6.82
CA TYR A 31 -6.60 8.51 7.90
C TYR A 31 -5.97 9.77 8.49
N ASN A 32 -6.33 10.97 8.03
CA ASN A 32 -5.95 12.18 8.76
C ASN A 32 -6.84 12.26 10.02
N MET A 33 -6.40 11.66 11.12
CA MET A 33 -6.94 11.96 12.45
C MET A 33 -6.96 13.48 12.60
N PRO A 34 -8.13 14.11 12.81
CA PRO A 34 -8.18 15.55 13.03
C PRO A 34 -7.27 15.83 14.23
N LEU A 35 -6.29 16.72 14.10
CA LEU A 35 -5.70 17.31 15.30
C LEU A 35 -6.85 17.96 16.04
N GLU A 36 -7.10 17.53 17.28
CA GLU A 36 -8.01 18.22 18.17
C GLU A 36 -7.69 19.72 18.09
N ASN A 37 -8.73 20.49 17.79
CA ASN A 37 -8.73 21.95 17.74
C ASN A 37 -8.18 22.50 19.06
N GLN A 38 -6.86 22.62 19.18
CA GLN A 38 -6.25 23.36 20.28
C GLN A 38 -6.42 24.83 19.93
N GLY A 39 -7.30 25.48 20.70
CA GLY A 39 -7.70 26.86 20.55
C GLY A 39 -6.55 27.82 20.29
N ASP A 40 -6.89 28.86 19.54
CA ASP A 40 -6.07 29.87 18.88
C ASP A 40 -5.12 30.69 19.76
N GLU A 41 -4.97 30.41 21.06
CA GLU A 41 -4.41 31.39 22.01
C GLU A 41 -2.97 31.18 22.47
N ASN A 42 -2.25 30.14 22.01
CA ASN A 42 -0.86 29.86 22.47
C ASN A 42 0.18 29.64 21.36
N LYS A 43 0.00 30.29 20.19
CA LYS A 43 0.81 30.09 18.97
C LYS A 43 2.21 30.73 18.94
N SER A 44 2.72 31.26 20.04
CA SER A 44 3.90 32.18 19.96
C SER A 44 5.27 31.51 20.06
N VAL A 45 5.42 30.36 20.73
CA VAL A 45 6.74 29.73 20.97
C VAL A 45 6.84 28.30 20.44
N ARG A 46 5.72 27.58 20.35
CA ARG A 46 5.67 26.14 20.03
C ARG A 46 5.51 25.83 18.54
N ASP A 47 5.12 26.80 17.72
CA ASP A 47 4.94 26.68 16.26
C ASP A 47 6.22 26.87 15.45
N ARG A 48 7.37 27.09 16.12
CA ARG A 48 8.64 27.17 15.41
C ARG A 48 8.95 25.82 14.79
N PHE A 49 9.16 25.84 13.47
CA PHE A 49 9.63 24.69 12.72
C PHE A 49 10.77 23.97 13.46
N ASN A 50 10.61 22.65 13.63
CA ASN A 50 11.58 21.80 14.29
C ASN A 50 12.14 20.80 13.28
N ALA A 51 13.46 20.78 13.10
CA ALA A 51 14.12 19.88 12.16
C ALA A 51 13.82 18.39 12.46
N ARG A 52 13.63 18.01 13.73
CA ARG A 52 13.22 16.65 14.11
C ARG A 52 11.81 16.32 13.62
N GLN A 53 10.90 17.30 13.65
CA GLN A 53 9.54 17.15 13.15
C GLN A 53 9.53 16.93 11.64
N PHE A 54 10.39 17.63 10.92
CA PHE A 54 10.56 17.44 9.49
C PHE A 54 11.11 16.04 9.15
N ILE A 55 12.11 15.58 9.89
CA ILE A 55 12.66 14.22 9.73
C ILE A 55 11.58 13.17 10.02
N SER A 56 10.79 13.35 11.08
CA SER A 56 9.66 12.46 11.39
C SER A 56 8.66 12.37 10.23
N TRP A 57 8.31 13.49 9.60
CA TRP A 57 7.38 13.46 8.46
C TRP A 57 7.94 12.78 7.22
N LEU A 58 9.26 12.83 7.01
CA LEU A 58 9.89 12.06 5.94
C LEU A 58 9.85 10.57 6.26
N GLN A 59 10.17 10.19 7.50
CA GLN A 59 10.10 8.81 7.96
C GLN A 59 8.68 8.25 7.83
N ASP A 60 7.64 9.02 8.15
CA ASP A 60 6.24 8.59 8.00
C ASP A 60 5.89 8.24 6.53
N VAL A 61 6.46 8.97 5.57
CA VAL A 61 6.29 8.71 4.13
C VAL A 61 7.03 7.44 3.72
N ASP A 62 8.26 7.27 4.18
CA ASP A 62 9.08 6.10 3.88
C ASP A 62 8.44 4.84 4.49
N ASP A 63 8.05 4.89 5.77
CA ASP A 63 7.36 3.81 6.46
C ASP A 63 6.03 3.44 5.77
N LYS A 64 5.31 4.43 5.24
CA LYS A 64 4.08 4.18 4.46
C LYS A 64 4.39 3.43 3.17
N TYR A 65 5.45 3.82 2.47
CA TYR A 65 5.87 3.16 1.23
C TYR A 65 6.36 1.73 1.48
N ASP A 66 7.17 1.52 2.52
CA ASP A 66 7.67 0.22 2.91
C ASP A 66 6.53 -0.73 3.30
N ARG A 67 5.57 -0.25 4.11
CA ARG A 67 4.38 -1.06 4.45
C ARG A 67 3.59 -1.47 3.21
N MET A 68 3.40 -0.55 2.28
CA MET A 68 2.64 -0.83 1.06
C MET A 68 3.37 -1.85 0.16
N THR A 69 4.70 -1.72 0.05
CA THR A 69 5.55 -2.66 -0.69
C THR A 69 5.52 -4.06 -0.05
N CYS A 70 5.66 -4.14 1.28
CA CYS A 70 5.56 -5.41 2.00
C CYS A 70 4.20 -6.10 1.82
N LEU A 71 3.10 -5.34 1.84
CA LEU A 71 1.77 -5.87 1.60
C LEU A 71 1.61 -6.42 0.18
N LEU A 72 2.12 -5.71 -0.83
CA LEU A 72 2.10 -6.16 -2.23
C LEU A 72 2.87 -7.47 -2.39
N MET A 73 4.10 -7.54 -1.87
CA MET A 73 4.91 -8.76 -1.89
C MET A 73 4.18 -9.93 -1.21
N ARG A 74 3.52 -9.67 -0.08
CA ARG A 74 2.73 -10.69 0.61
C ARG A 74 1.58 -11.20 -0.26
N GLN A 75 0.83 -10.30 -0.90
CA GLN A 75 -0.27 -10.67 -1.79
C GLN A 75 0.21 -11.50 -2.99
N GLN A 76 1.36 -11.15 -3.58
CA GLN A 76 1.98 -11.95 -4.65
C GLN A 76 2.35 -13.36 -4.17
N HIS A 77 2.94 -13.48 -2.96
CA HIS A 77 3.24 -14.78 -2.37
C HIS A 77 1.98 -15.60 -2.06
N GLU A 78 0.93 -14.97 -1.54
CA GLU A 78 -0.35 -15.60 -1.27
C GLU A 78 -1.01 -16.11 -2.56
N ALA A 79 -1.01 -15.32 -3.64
CA ALA A 79 -1.52 -15.72 -4.95
C ALA A 79 -0.74 -16.92 -5.53
N ALA A 80 0.60 -16.89 -5.46
CA ALA A 80 1.44 -17.99 -5.92
C ALA A 80 1.22 -19.27 -5.10
N ALA A 81 1.12 -19.15 -3.77
CA ALA A 81 0.85 -20.28 -2.90
C ALA A 81 -0.53 -20.91 -3.18
N LEU A 82 -1.57 -20.09 -3.33
CA LEU A 82 -2.90 -20.54 -3.69
C LEU A 82 -2.90 -21.29 -5.03
N ASN A 83 -2.24 -20.73 -6.05
CA ASN A 83 -2.14 -21.36 -7.36
C ASN A 83 -1.41 -22.71 -7.29
N ALA A 84 -0.35 -22.83 -6.48
CA ALA A 84 0.34 -24.10 -6.28
C ALA A 84 -0.58 -25.17 -5.65
N VAL A 85 -1.36 -24.80 -4.62
CA VAL A 85 -2.34 -25.70 -4.01
C VAL A 85 -3.40 -26.13 -5.03
N GLN A 86 -4.00 -25.19 -5.74
CA GLN A 86 -5.05 -25.49 -6.72
C GLN A 86 -4.55 -26.38 -7.86
N ARG A 87 -3.31 -26.19 -8.33
CA ARG A 87 -2.71 -27.05 -9.36
C ARG A 87 -2.49 -28.46 -8.83
N MET A 88 -2.05 -28.62 -7.59
CA MET A 88 -1.91 -29.92 -6.95
C MET A 88 -3.27 -30.62 -6.77
N GLU A 89 -4.28 -29.90 -6.27
CA GLU A 89 -5.64 -30.43 -6.10
C GLU A 89 -6.27 -30.85 -7.44
N TRP A 90 -6.07 -30.04 -8.48
CA TRP A 90 -6.52 -30.38 -9.82
C TRP A 90 -5.91 -31.69 -10.31
N GLN A 91 -4.60 -31.88 -10.15
CA GLN A 91 -3.92 -33.11 -10.55
C GLN A 91 -4.43 -34.33 -9.79
N LEU A 92 -4.57 -34.22 -8.47
CA LEU A 92 -5.17 -35.27 -7.65
C LEU A 92 -6.56 -35.62 -8.17
N LYS A 93 -7.37 -34.62 -8.53
CA LYS A 93 -8.72 -34.86 -9.04
C LYS A 93 -8.72 -35.56 -10.41
N VAL A 94 -7.80 -35.22 -11.30
CA VAL A 94 -7.64 -35.91 -12.59
C VAL A 94 -7.21 -37.37 -12.37
N GLN A 95 -6.29 -37.62 -11.43
CA GLN A 95 -5.85 -38.97 -11.08
C GLN A 95 -6.99 -39.83 -10.52
N GLU A 96 -7.88 -39.25 -9.69
CA GLU A 96 -9.06 -39.95 -9.17
C GLU A 96 -10.03 -40.37 -10.28
N LEU A 97 -10.20 -39.53 -11.31
CA LEU A 97 -11.15 -39.77 -12.40
C LEU A 97 -10.62 -40.76 -13.46
N ASP A 98 -9.30 -40.82 -13.66
CA ASP A 98 -8.66 -41.77 -14.57
C ASP A 98 -7.38 -42.38 -13.96
N PRO A 99 -7.50 -43.38 -13.07
CA PRO A 99 -6.35 -43.98 -12.39
C PRO A 99 -5.39 -44.75 -13.31
N ALA A 100 -5.87 -45.18 -14.49
CA ALA A 100 -5.12 -46.04 -15.41
C ALA A 100 -4.42 -45.25 -16.53
N GLY A 101 -4.98 -44.10 -16.93
CA GLY A 101 -4.41 -43.21 -17.95
C GLY A 101 -3.53 -42.08 -17.40
N HIS A 102 -3.54 -41.83 -16.09
CA HIS A 102 -2.77 -40.74 -15.51
C HIS A 102 -1.27 -41.06 -15.46
N LYS A 103 -0.52 -40.59 -16.47
CA LYS A 103 0.93 -40.41 -16.32
C LYS A 103 1.12 -39.28 -15.32
N SER A 104 1.91 -39.52 -14.26
CA SER A 104 2.24 -38.51 -13.26
C SER A 104 2.83 -37.26 -13.95
N LEU A 105 1.98 -36.28 -14.24
CA LEU A 105 2.37 -35.00 -14.82
C LEU A 105 2.97 -34.17 -13.68
N CYS A 106 4.06 -33.45 -13.94
CA CYS A 106 4.60 -32.58 -12.92
C CYS A 106 3.59 -31.45 -12.63
N VAL A 107 3.49 -30.95 -11.39
CA VAL A 107 2.58 -29.84 -11.00
C VAL A 107 2.69 -28.65 -11.96
N ASN A 108 3.85 -28.48 -12.59
CA ASN A 108 4.14 -27.40 -13.53
C ASN A 108 3.47 -27.54 -14.91
N GLU A 109 2.92 -28.70 -15.26
CA GLU A 109 2.32 -28.98 -16.57
C GLU A 109 0.82 -28.71 -16.64
N VAL A 110 0.14 -28.40 -15.52
CA VAL A 110 -1.31 -28.08 -15.54
C VAL A 110 -1.54 -26.82 -16.38
N PRO A 111 -2.28 -26.89 -17.50
CA PRO A 111 -2.52 -25.71 -18.32
C PRO A 111 -3.19 -24.58 -17.53
N SER A 112 -2.70 -23.35 -17.69
CA SER A 112 -3.22 -22.17 -16.97
C SER A 112 -4.71 -21.91 -17.26
N PHE A 113 -5.23 -22.41 -18.38
CA PHE A 113 -6.66 -22.36 -18.67
C PHE A 113 -7.52 -23.07 -17.61
N TYR A 114 -7.05 -24.19 -17.04
CA TYR A 114 -7.78 -24.95 -16.02
C TYR A 114 -7.56 -24.40 -14.61
N VAL A 115 -6.35 -23.92 -14.33
CA VAL A 115 -5.98 -23.31 -13.05
C VAL A 115 -5.24 -22.00 -13.31
N PRO A 116 -5.97 -20.89 -13.51
CA PRO A 116 -5.36 -19.59 -13.80
C PRO A 116 -4.66 -19.01 -12.57
N MET A 117 -3.61 -18.23 -12.81
CA MET A 117 -2.98 -17.43 -11.76
C MET A 117 -3.89 -16.23 -11.46
N VAL A 118 -4.05 -15.92 -10.17
CA VAL A 118 -4.73 -14.70 -9.75
C VAL A 118 -3.80 -13.51 -10.04
N ASP A 119 -4.34 -12.52 -10.73
CA ASP A 119 -3.62 -11.27 -10.99
C ASP A 119 -3.54 -10.43 -9.71
N VAL A 120 -2.33 -10.05 -9.32
CA VAL A 120 -2.08 -9.14 -8.20
C VAL A 120 -1.64 -7.83 -8.82
N ASN A 121 -2.54 -6.85 -8.85
CA ASN A 121 -2.27 -5.57 -9.48
C ASN A 121 -1.20 -4.81 -8.68
N ASP A 122 -0.15 -4.35 -9.37
CA ASP A 122 0.94 -3.53 -8.84
C ASP A 122 0.56 -2.04 -8.79
N ASP A 123 -0.63 -1.66 -9.26
CA ASP A 123 -1.19 -0.32 -9.17
C ASP A 123 -1.38 0.02 -7.69
N PHE A 124 -0.32 0.51 -7.07
CA PHE A 124 -0.45 1.38 -5.92
C PHE A 124 -1.49 2.42 -6.31
N VAL A 125 -2.55 2.54 -5.53
CA VAL A 125 -3.55 3.58 -5.70
C VAL A 125 -2.82 4.91 -5.45
N LEU A 126 -2.14 5.39 -6.48
CA LEU A 126 -1.53 6.70 -6.62
C LEU A 126 -2.67 7.67 -6.92
N LEU A 127 -3.72 7.66 -6.08
CA LEU A 127 -4.75 8.67 -6.21
C LEU A 127 -4.15 10.04 -5.85
N PRO A 128 -4.64 11.12 -6.49
CA PRO A 128 -3.97 12.41 -6.63
C PRO A 128 -3.50 13.12 -5.36
#